data_AF-A0AAW4HET6-F1
#
_entry.id   AF-A0AAW4HET6-F1
#
_cell.length_a   1.000
_cell.length_b   1.000
_cell.length_c   1.000
_cell.angle_alpha   90.00
_cell.angle_beta   90.00
_cell.angle_gamma   90.00
#
_symmetry.space_group_name_H-M   'P 1'
#
loop_
_entity.id
_entity.type
_entity.pdbx_description
1 polymer ?
#
loop_
_entity_poly.entity_id
_entity_poly.type
_entity_poly.pdbx_seq_one_letter_code
_entity_poly.pdbx_strand_id
1 'polypeptide(L)'
;MPKGVCHQYTEEQKTFLKDHAFLPRKELTEQFNSRFSLEQTQKAISAYCKRYGWLTGRTGCFEKGELPWNTGTKGVCKPNTGSFQSGQVPHNKKPIGHERICSKDGYILINVAEQNPYTGAKTRYRPKHYVIWEQEHGPVPKGMILRFIDGDKLNCKLSNLECVSQSVNLRMNQNRVNDLPSELKETGRLVSKLEVATFEINKRIN
;
A
#
# COMPACT_ATOMS: atom_id res chain seq x y z
N MET A 1 -29.70 -45.18 -16.04
CA MET A 1 -29.72 -45.38 -14.57
C MET A 1 -31.12 -45.82 -14.17
N PRO A 2 -31.29 -46.88 -13.36
CA PRO A 2 -32.61 -47.26 -12.87
C PRO A 2 -33.19 -46.13 -12.01
N LYS A 3 -34.46 -45.78 -12.22
CA LYS A 3 -35.16 -44.78 -11.41
C LYS A 3 -35.34 -45.34 -9.99
N GLY A 4 -34.97 -44.56 -8.97
CA GLY A 4 -35.16 -44.97 -7.57
C GLY A 4 -36.63 -45.23 -7.23
N VAL A 5 -36.88 -46.21 -6.36
CA VAL A 5 -38.24 -46.52 -5.88
C VAL A 5 -38.70 -45.40 -4.96
N CYS A 6 -39.86 -44.80 -5.27
CA CYS A 6 -40.49 -43.78 -4.43
C CYS A 6 -41.29 -44.44 -3.31
N HIS A 7 -41.03 -44.06 -2.05
CA HIS A 7 -41.84 -44.51 -0.93
C HIS A 7 -43.23 -43.87 -0.99
N GLN A 8 -44.27 -44.71 -0.97
CA GLN A 8 -45.66 -44.27 -0.95
C GLN A 8 -46.12 -44.13 0.50
N TYR A 9 -46.30 -42.88 0.94
CA TYR A 9 -46.75 -42.58 2.30
C TYR A 9 -48.25 -42.83 2.45
N THR A 10 -48.64 -43.55 3.51
CA THR A 10 -50.05 -43.76 3.89
C THR A 10 -50.68 -42.48 4.43
N GLU A 11 -52.01 -42.41 4.49
CA GLU A 11 -52.70 -41.23 5.05
C GLU A 11 -52.31 -40.97 6.52
N GLU A 12 -52.11 -42.02 7.32
CA GLU A 12 -51.64 -41.89 8.71
C GLU A 12 -50.21 -41.33 8.81
N GLN A 13 -49.33 -41.72 7.89
CA GLN A 13 -47.97 -41.19 7.83
C GLN A 13 -47.97 -39.71 7.41
N LYS A 14 -48.87 -39.32 6.51
CA LYS A 14 -49.04 -37.93 6.08
C LYS A 14 -49.56 -37.06 7.22
N THR A 15 -50.56 -37.51 7.96
CA THR A 15 -51.09 -36.76 9.11
C THR A 15 -50.02 -36.58 10.17
N PHE A 16 -49.27 -37.64 10.49
CA PHE A 16 -48.15 -37.55 11.43
C PHE A 16 -47.11 -36.50 11.02
N LEU A 17 -46.67 -36.52 9.75
CA LEU A 17 -45.68 -35.58 9.23
C LEU A 17 -46.19 -34.13 9.20
N LYS A 18 -47.49 -33.94 8.95
CA LYS A 18 -48.14 -32.63 8.97
C LYS A 18 -48.20 -32.07 10.40
N ASP A 19 -48.62 -32.89 11.36
CA ASP A 19 -48.82 -32.45 12.75
C ASP A 19 -47.47 -32.12 13.43
N HIS A 20 -46.40 -32.82 13.05
CA HIS A 20 -45.06 -32.65 13.63
C HIS A 20 -44.11 -31.82 12.73
N ALA A 21 -44.66 -31.09 11.76
CA ALA A 21 -43.88 -30.37 10.75
C ALA A 21 -42.95 -29.28 11.32
N PHE A 22 -43.22 -28.80 12.53
CA PHE A 22 -42.46 -27.76 13.24
C PHE A 22 -41.14 -28.26 13.83
N LEU A 23 -41.02 -29.57 14.07
CA LEU A 23 -39.82 -30.18 14.64
C LEU A 23 -38.60 -30.06 13.70
N PRO A 24 -37.37 -29.98 14.24
CA PRO A 24 -36.17 -30.14 13.44
C PRO A 24 -36.24 -31.40 12.58
N ARG A 25 -35.83 -31.32 11.31
CA ARG A 25 -35.97 -32.45 10.37
C ARG A 25 -35.28 -33.73 10.83
N LYS A 26 -34.19 -33.61 11.59
CA LYS A 26 -33.49 -34.76 12.17
C LYS A 26 -34.41 -35.49 13.15
N GLU A 27 -34.92 -34.77 14.14
CA GLU A 27 -35.82 -35.29 15.16
C GLU A 27 -37.14 -35.83 14.57
N LEU A 28 -37.74 -35.12 13.62
CA LEU A 28 -38.94 -35.58 12.91
C LEU A 28 -38.72 -36.94 12.22
N THR A 29 -37.53 -37.15 11.64
CA THR A 29 -37.20 -38.40 10.94
C THR A 29 -37.01 -39.55 11.93
N GLU A 30 -36.34 -39.29 13.05
CA GLU A 30 -36.15 -40.26 14.14
C GLU A 30 -37.52 -40.71 14.69
N GLN A 31 -38.40 -39.77 15.02
CA GLN A 31 -39.75 -40.07 15.53
C GLN A 31 -40.62 -40.81 14.49
N PHE A 32 -40.53 -40.42 13.21
CA PHE A 32 -41.26 -41.08 12.12
C PHE A 32 -40.82 -42.55 11.96
N ASN A 33 -39.52 -42.79 11.93
CA ASN A 33 -38.94 -44.12 11.76
C ASN A 33 -39.26 -45.02 12.96
N SER A 34 -39.18 -44.49 14.19
CA SER A 34 -39.57 -45.24 15.39
C SER A 34 -41.07 -45.58 15.42
N ARG A 35 -41.94 -44.67 15.00
CA ARG A 35 -43.40 -44.88 15.04
C ARG A 35 -43.88 -45.89 14.00
N PHE A 36 -43.35 -45.84 12.78
CA PHE A 36 -43.81 -46.68 11.66
C PHE A 36 -42.88 -47.86 11.36
N SER A 37 -41.82 -48.05 12.15
CA SER A 37 -40.79 -49.07 11.94
C SER A 37 -40.21 -49.02 10.51
N LEU A 38 -39.86 -47.82 10.06
CA LEU A 38 -39.31 -47.54 8.73
C LEU A 38 -37.88 -47.01 8.83
N GLU A 39 -37.15 -47.06 7.71
CA GLU A 39 -35.79 -46.52 7.61
C GLU A 39 -35.73 -45.37 6.58
N GLN A 40 -36.62 -44.39 6.73
CA GLN A 40 -36.60 -43.21 5.85
C GLN A 40 -35.41 -42.32 6.18
N THR A 41 -34.77 -41.79 5.13
CA THR A 41 -33.68 -40.83 5.30
C THR A 41 -34.23 -39.43 5.61
N GLN A 42 -33.46 -38.64 6.36
CA GLN A 42 -33.80 -37.24 6.65
C GLN A 42 -34.04 -36.42 5.37
N LYS A 43 -33.32 -36.73 4.29
CA LYS A 43 -33.50 -36.09 2.98
C LYS A 43 -34.86 -36.43 2.37
N ALA A 44 -35.31 -37.69 2.46
CA ALA A 44 -36.60 -38.12 1.95
C ALA A 44 -37.75 -37.43 2.69
N ILE A 45 -37.72 -37.44 4.03
CA ILE A 45 -38.72 -36.75 4.87
C ILE A 45 -38.69 -35.23 4.63
N SER A 46 -37.51 -34.63 4.54
CA SER A 46 -37.39 -33.19 4.25
C SER A 46 -37.93 -32.84 2.86
N ALA A 47 -37.67 -33.65 1.83
CA ALA A 47 -38.19 -33.42 0.49
C ALA A 47 -39.72 -33.55 0.45
N TYR A 48 -40.26 -34.55 1.15
CA TYR A 48 -41.69 -34.78 1.26
C TYR A 48 -42.39 -33.60 1.95
N CYS A 49 -41.91 -33.17 3.12
CA CYS A 49 -42.48 -32.03 3.84
C CYS A 49 -42.41 -30.72 3.02
N LYS A 50 -41.31 -30.51 2.27
CA LYS A 50 -41.19 -29.35 1.35
C LYS A 50 -42.24 -29.39 0.23
N ARG A 51 -42.50 -30.57 -0.36
CA ARG A 51 -43.49 -30.74 -1.43
C ARG A 51 -44.91 -30.35 -1.00
N TYR A 52 -45.27 -30.60 0.26
CA TYR A 52 -46.59 -30.29 0.82
C TYR A 52 -46.64 -28.97 1.61
N GLY A 53 -45.56 -28.18 1.61
CA GLY A 53 -45.52 -26.88 2.31
C GLY A 53 -45.47 -26.97 3.84
N TRP A 54 -45.17 -28.14 4.40
CA TRP A 54 -45.09 -28.38 5.84
C TRP A 54 -43.74 -27.93 6.39
N LEU A 55 -43.50 -26.62 6.40
CA LEU A 55 -42.22 -26.01 6.78
C LEU A 55 -42.09 -25.82 8.31
N THR A 56 -40.85 -25.71 8.79
CA THR A 56 -40.55 -25.51 10.22
C THR A 56 -40.68 -24.05 10.68
N GLY A 57 -41.16 -23.14 9.81
CA GLY A 57 -41.27 -21.71 10.09
C GLY A 57 -39.94 -20.92 10.07
N ARG A 58 -38.78 -21.59 9.99
CA ARG A 58 -37.47 -20.95 9.93
C ARG A 58 -37.15 -20.50 8.50
N THR A 59 -36.99 -19.20 8.28
CA THR A 59 -36.68 -18.60 6.97
C THR A 59 -35.18 -18.46 6.70
N GLY A 60 -34.37 -18.38 7.76
CA GLY A 60 -32.92 -18.10 7.67
C GLY A 60 -32.59 -16.64 7.36
N CYS A 61 -33.61 -15.76 7.35
CA CYS A 61 -33.45 -14.33 7.19
C CYS A 61 -33.44 -13.65 8.57
N PHE A 62 -32.65 -12.57 8.71
CA PHE A 62 -32.76 -11.67 9.85
C PHE A 62 -34.09 -10.92 9.83
N GLU A 63 -34.65 -10.63 11.00
CA GLU A 63 -35.90 -9.89 11.08
C GLU A 63 -35.68 -8.41 10.72
N LYS A 64 -36.68 -7.79 10.09
CA LYS A 64 -36.57 -6.40 9.63
C LYS A 64 -36.46 -5.47 10.84
N GLY A 65 -35.28 -4.87 11.04
CA GLY A 65 -34.99 -3.99 12.17
C GLY A 65 -33.96 -4.56 13.16
N GLU A 66 -33.55 -5.83 12.99
CA GLU A 66 -32.45 -6.37 13.77
C GLU A 66 -31.13 -5.72 13.37
N LEU A 67 -30.44 -5.15 14.35
CA LEU A 67 -29.09 -4.66 14.18
C LEU A 67 -28.12 -5.84 14.25
N PRO A 68 -27.16 -5.97 13.31
CA PRO A 68 -26.07 -6.91 13.44
C PRO A 68 -25.33 -6.73 14.78
N TRP A 69 -24.86 -7.83 15.37
CA TRP A 69 -24.18 -7.83 16.68
C TRP A 69 -22.95 -6.90 16.77
N ASN A 70 -22.37 -6.51 15.63
CA ASN A 70 -21.21 -5.63 15.53
C ASN A 70 -21.57 -4.16 15.23
N THR A 71 -22.86 -3.81 15.15
CA THR A 71 -23.32 -2.43 14.94
C THR A 71 -22.75 -1.52 16.03
N GLY A 72 -22.15 -0.40 15.64
CA GLY A 72 -21.53 0.55 16.57
C GLY A 72 -20.13 0.17 17.07
N THR A 73 -19.61 -1.00 16.68
CA THR A 73 -18.26 -1.43 17.07
C THR A 73 -17.22 -0.96 16.04
N LYS A 74 -16.30 -0.09 16.45
CA LYS A 74 -15.11 0.24 15.64
C LYS A 74 -14.06 -0.86 15.78
N GLY A 75 -13.91 -1.68 14.74
CA GLY A 75 -12.98 -2.82 14.72
C GLY A 75 -13.62 -4.06 15.34
N VAL A 76 -14.09 -4.98 14.51
CA VAL A 76 -14.69 -6.25 14.94
C VAL A 76 -13.67 -7.11 15.70
N CYS A 77 -12.40 -6.99 15.34
CA CYS A 77 -11.28 -7.62 16.02
C CYS A 77 -10.65 -6.62 17.00
N LYS A 78 -10.57 -7.00 18.27
CA LYS A 78 -9.72 -6.29 19.25
C LYS A 78 -8.27 -6.26 18.76
N PRO A 79 -7.45 -5.28 19.16
CA PRO A 79 -6.02 -5.25 18.82
C PRO A 79 -5.38 -6.61 19.11
N ASN A 80 -4.74 -7.18 18.09
CA ASN A 80 -4.06 -8.47 18.16
C ASN A 80 -2.54 -8.27 18.08
N THR A 81 -1.77 -9.36 18.12
CA THR A 81 -0.30 -9.33 18.07
C THR A 81 0.27 -8.65 16.82
N GLY A 82 -0.47 -8.62 15.71
CA GLY A 82 -0.09 -7.94 14.47
C GLY A 82 -0.54 -6.48 14.37
N SER A 83 -1.28 -5.98 15.36
CA SER A 83 -1.78 -4.60 15.37
C SER A 83 -0.66 -3.64 15.78
N PHE A 84 -0.43 -2.60 14.98
CA PHE A 84 0.49 -1.51 15.35
C PHE A 84 -0.04 -0.80 16.59
N GLN A 85 0.79 -0.72 17.62
CA GLN A 85 0.44 0.01 18.84
C GLN A 85 0.69 1.50 18.65
N SER A 86 -0.16 2.34 19.25
CA SER A 86 0.07 3.78 19.25
C SER A 86 1.43 4.09 19.91
N GLY A 87 2.25 4.93 19.26
CA GLY A 87 3.60 5.25 19.73
C GLY A 87 4.67 4.20 19.42
N GLN A 88 4.33 3.07 18.82
CA GLN A 88 5.31 2.06 18.42
C GLN A 88 6.24 2.63 17.34
N VAL A 89 7.53 2.66 17.65
CA VAL A 89 8.57 3.11 16.72
C VAL A 89 9.01 1.93 15.85
N PRO A 90 8.99 2.04 14.51
CA PRO A 90 9.52 1.01 13.64
C PRO A 90 11.00 0.74 13.91
N HIS A 91 11.40 -0.53 13.94
CA HIS A 91 12.78 -0.97 14.17
C HIS A 91 13.79 -0.39 13.15
N ASN A 92 13.32 -0.04 11.95
CA ASN A 92 14.12 0.54 10.87
C ASN A 92 14.21 2.07 10.93
N LYS A 93 13.61 2.73 11.94
CA LYS A 93 13.70 4.18 12.09
C LYS A 93 15.16 4.59 12.29
N LYS A 94 15.65 5.42 11.38
CA LYS A 94 17.01 5.95 11.44
C LYS A 94 17.05 7.28 12.18
N PRO A 95 18.13 7.56 12.94
CA PRO A 95 18.29 8.85 13.61
C PRO A 95 18.45 9.99 12.59
N ILE A 96 18.28 11.23 13.07
CA ILE A 96 18.66 12.42 12.31
C ILE A 96 20.18 12.39 12.09
N GLY A 97 20.64 12.83 10.92
CA GLY A 97 22.04 12.75 10.51
C GLY A 97 22.45 11.41 9.89
N HIS A 98 21.58 10.38 9.91
CA HIS A 98 21.89 9.11 9.26
C HIS A 98 22.11 9.31 7.75
N GLU A 99 23.24 8.82 7.26
CA GLU A 99 23.64 8.90 5.86
C GLU A 99 23.35 7.59 5.11
N ARG A 100 22.97 7.70 3.85
CA ARG A 100 22.83 6.55 2.94
C ARG A 100 23.13 6.95 1.52
N ILE A 101 23.60 6.01 0.70
CA ILE A 101 23.78 6.23 -0.73
C ILE A 101 22.43 5.99 -1.44
N CYS A 102 22.03 6.90 -2.32
CA CYS A 102 20.84 6.73 -3.15
C CYS A 102 21.11 5.65 -4.20
N SER A 103 20.37 4.53 -4.14
CA SER A 103 20.53 3.43 -5.10
C SER A 103 20.23 3.80 -6.55
N LYS A 104 19.44 4.86 -6.79
CA LYS A 104 19.09 5.33 -8.14
C LYS A 104 20.15 6.27 -8.72
N ASP A 105 20.57 7.26 -7.94
CA ASP A 105 21.33 8.40 -8.45
C ASP A 105 22.80 8.42 -8.01
N GLY A 106 23.16 7.63 -6.98
CA GLY A 106 24.51 7.52 -6.42
C GLY A 106 24.91 8.63 -5.45
N TYR A 107 24.03 9.58 -5.13
CA TYR A 107 24.33 10.65 -4.17
C TYR A 107 24.23 10.18 -2.71
N ILE A 108 25.04 10.79 -1.84
CA ILE A 108 24.85 10.67 -0.39
C ILE A 108 23.61 11.47 0.02
N LEU A 109 22.68 10.82 0.70
CA LEU A 109 21.51 11.42 1.33
C LEU A 109 21.69 11.43 2.83
N ILE A 110 21.35 12.54 3.48
CA ILE A 110 21.36 12.70 4.94
C ILE A 110 19.93 12.92 5.44
N ASN A 111 19.58 12.25 6.54
CA ASN A 111 18.28 12.43 7.19
C ASN A 111 18.26 13.75 7.97
N VAL A 112 17.40 14.69 7.58
CA VAL A 112 17.28 16.01 8.22
C VAL A 112 15.95 16.15 8.96
N ALA A 113 15.96 16.98 10.01
CA ALA A 113 14.79 17.35 10.81
C ALA A 113 13.90 18.37 10.09
N GLU A 114 13.49 18.06 8.86
CA GLU A 114 12.63 18.90 8.04
C GLU A 114 11.40 18.10 7.61
N GLN A 115 10.24 18.75 7.65
CA GLN A 115 8.99 18.11 7.25
C GLN A 115 9.03 17.71 5.78
N ASN A 116 8.70 16.47 5.50
CA ASN A 116 8.58 15.97 4.14
C ASN A 116 7.31 16.57 3.49
N PRO A 117 7.43 17.33 2.38
CA PRO A 117 6.27 17.95 1.73
C PRO A 117 5.30 16.95 1.12
N TYR A 118 5.73 15.73 0.80
CA TYR A 118 4.89 14.71 0.16
C TYR A 118 4.21 13.78 1.17
N THR A 119 4.92 13.40 2.24
CA THR A 119 4.41 12.41 3.22
C THR A 119 3.98 13.04 4.54
N GLY A 120 4.29 14.32 4.77
CA GLY A 120 4.05 15.00 6.05
C GLY A 120 4.92 14.49 7.21
N ALA A 121 5.86 13.56 6.96
CA ALA A 121 6.76 13.05 7.98
C ALA A 121 7.64 14.18 8.56
N LYS A 122 7.92 14.15 9.87
CA LYS A 122 8.73 15.17 10.57
C LYS A 122 10.20 15.25 10.10
N THR A 123 10.66 14.23 9.38
CA THR A 123 12.03 14.12 8.87
C THR A 123 11.99 13.74 7.40
N ARG A 124 13.01 14.15 6.64
CA ARG A 124 13.18 13.76 5.25
C ARG A 124 14.65 13.56 4.91
N TYR A 125 14.92 12.75 3.89
CA TYR A 125 16.26 12.63 3.32
C TYR A 125 16.49 13.74 2.30
N ARG A 126 17.60 14.47 2.44
CA ARG A 126 18.07 15.45 1.44
C ARG A 126 19.46 15.06 0.94
N PRO A 127 19.86 15.46 -0.28
CA PRO A 127 21.22 15.27 -0.73
C PRO A 127 22.21 16.03 0.18
N LYS A 128 23.23 15.33 0.67
CA LYS A 128 24.19 15.84 1.65
C LYS A 128 24.93 17.09 1.15
N HIS A 129 25.28 17.13 -0.13
CA HIS A 129 25.96 18.28 -0.73
C HIS A 129 25.12 19.57 -0.70
N TYR A 130 23.79 19.50 -0.87
CA TYR A 130 22.91 20.66 -0.69
C TYR A 130 22.88 21.10 0.77
N VAL A 131 22.77 20.15 1.70
CA VAL A 131 22.73 20.47 3.15
C VAL A 131 24.01 21.17 3.59
N ILE A 132 25.18 20.66 3.19
CA ILE A 132 26.48 21.26 3.52
C ILE A 132 26.65 22.64 2.88
N TRP A 133 26.25 22.79 1.61
CA TRP A 133 26.31 24.08 0.93
C TRP A 133 25.43 25.13 1.61
N GLU A 134 24.20 24.76 1.93
CA GLU A 134 23.21 25.67 2.53
C GLU A 134 23.56 26.11 3.95
N GLN A 135 24.32 25.29 4.69
CA GLN A 135 24.83 25.65 6.01
C GLN A 135 25.83 26.81 5.96
N GLU A 136 26.64 26.88 4.90
CA GLU A 136 27.68 27.92 4.77
C GLU A 136 27.21 29.13 3.93
N HIS A 137 26.58 28.88 2.78
CA HIS A 137 26.25 29.91 1.80
C HIS A 137 24.76 30.30 1.78
N GLY A 138 23.91 29.56 2.52
CA GLY A 138 22.47 29.72 2.46
C GLY A 138 21.82 29.01 1.25
N PRO A 139 20.51 29.27 1.01
CA PRO A 139 19.73 28.53 0.02
C PRO A 139 20.28 28.69 -1.39
N VAL A 140 20.30 27.59 -2.15
CA VAL A 140 20.72 27.63 -3.57
C VAL A 140 19.72 28.50 -4.36
N PRO A 141 20.18 29.55 -5.07
CA PRO A 141 19.29 30.45 -5.80
C PRO A 141 18.46 29.73 -6.87
N LYS A 142 17.27 30.27 -7.16
CA LYS A 142 16.40 29.74 -8.21
C LYS A 142 17.11 29.76 -9.57
N GLY A 143 17.10 28.63 -10.27
CA GLY A 143 17.79 28.48 -11.57
C GLY A 143 19.28 28.16 -11.46
N MET A 144 19.80 27.99 -10.26
CA MET A 144 21.14 27.44 -10.01
C MET A 144 21.06 26.01 -9.49
N ILE A 145 22.16 25.28 -9.63
CA ILE A 145 22.33 23.92 -9.15
C ILE A 145 23.74 23.72 -8.59
N LEU A 146 23.89 22.73 -7.71
CA LEU A 146 25.19 22.31 -7.21
C LEU A 146 25.79 21.20 -8.06
N ARG A 147 27.09 21.32 -8.34
CA ARG A 147 27.88 20.36 -9.08
C ARG A 147 29.13 19.99 -8.29
N PHE A 148 29.57 18.74 -8.43
CA PHE A 148 30.85 18.25 -7.94
C PHE A 148 31.95 18.58 -8.95
N ILE A 149 33.01 19.24 -8.50
CA ILE A 149 34.12 19.70 -9.34
C ILE A 149 34.91 18.51 -9.91
N ASP A 150 35.21 17.52 -9.06
CA ASP A 150 35.89 16.29 -9.46
C ASP A 150 35.01 15.32 -10.26
N GLY A 151 33.69 15.42 -10.08
CA GLY A 151 32.69 14.51 -10.64
C GLY A 151 32.32 13.34 -9.71
N ASP A 152 32.94 13.23 -8.54
CA ASP A 152 32.62 12.22 -7.54
C ASP A 152 31.47 12.68 -6.64
N LYS A 153 30.32 12.01 -6.77
CA LYS A 153 29.09 12.28 -6.03
C LYS A 153 29.20 11.98 -4.53
N LEU A 154 30.25 11.28 -4.10
CA LEU A 154 30.50 10.92 -2.71
C LEU A 154 31.37 11.97 -2.01
N ASN A 155 32.15 12.77 -2.76
CA ASN A 155 33.01 13.80 -2.21
C ASN A 155 32.24 15.10 -1.91
N CYS A 156 31.51 15.11 -0.79
CA CYS A 156 30.70 16.25 -0.34
C CYS A 156 31.49 17.34 0.40
N LYS A 157 32.80 17.49 0.16
CA LYS A 157 33.58 18.60 0.72
C LYS A 157 33.13 19.91 0.09
N LEU A 158 32.95 20.97 0.88
CA LEU A 158 32.49 22.27 0.38
C LEU A 158 33.40 22.82 -0.73
N SER A 159 34.72 22.64 -0.62
CA SER A 159 35.70 23.03 -1.63
C SER A 159 35.57 22.29 -2.97
N ASN A 160 34.87 21.15 -2.99
CA ASN A 160 34.60 20.35 -4.18
C ASN A 160 33.20 20.64 -4.77
N LEU A 161 32.43 21.55 -4.16
CA LEU A 161 31.11 21.92 -4.63
C LEU A 161 31.17 23.28 -5.34
N GLU A 162 30.48 23.36 -6.47
CA GLU A 162 30.35 24.59 -7.24
C GLU A 162 28.87 24.84 -7.54
N CYS A 163 28.40 26.07 -7.28
CA CYS A 163 27.06 26.50 -7.64
C CYS A 163 27.10 27.17 -9.02
N VAL A 164 26.41 26.57 -9.99
CA VAL A 164 26.36 27.04 -11.38
C VAL A 164 24.92 27.24 -11.84
N SER A 165 24.70 28.10 -12.83
CA SER A 165 23.38 28.20 -13.46
C SER A 165 23.02 26.91 -14.21
N GLN A 166 21.72 26.66 -14.36
CA GLN A 166 21.22 25.52 -15.14
C GLN A 166 21.70 25.56 -16.60
N SER A 167 21.84 26.76 -17.20
CA SER A 167 22.36 26.94 -18.56
C SER A 167 23.83 26.53 -18.67
N VAL A 168 24.67 26.93 -17.71
CA VAL A 168 26.08 26.54 -17.63
C VAL A 168 26.21 25.04 -17.44
N ASN A 169 25.44 24.45 -16.53
CA ASN A 169 25.46 23.01 -16.31
C ASN A 169 25.05 22.21 -17.56
N LEU A 170 24.02 22.69 -18.28
CA LEU A 170 23.60 22.09 -19.54
C LEU A 170 24.74 22.10 -20.55
N ARG A 171 25.43 23.24 -20.70
CA ARG A 171 26.56 23.35 -21.63
C ARG A 171 27.73 22.46 -21.24
N MET A 172 28.06 22.39 -19.94
CA MET A 172 29.10 21.48 -19.43
C MET A 172 28.78 20.01 -19.72
N ASN A 173 27.51 19.61 -19.64
CA ASN A 173 27.09 18.25 -19.98
C ASN A 173 27.18 17.98 -21.48
N GLN A 174 26.79 18.94 -22.33
CA GLN A 174 26.91 18.85 -23.79
C GLN A 174 28.38 18.71 -24.22
N ASN A 175 29.26 19.49 -23.60
CA ASN A 175 30.70 19.47 -23.88
C ASN A 175 31.43 18.31 -23.17
N ARG A 176 30.69 17.43 -22.49
CA ARG A 176 31.22 16.27 -21.74
C ARG A 176 32.40 16.60 -20.81
N VAL A 177 32.30 17.74 -20.12
CA VAL A 177 33.40 18.26 -19.29
C VAL A 177 33.85 17.27 -18.20
N ASN A 178 32.96 16.41 -17.72
CA ASN A 178 33.31 15.38 -16.72
C ASN A 178 34.22 14.28 -17.26
N ASP A 179 34.18 14.02 -18.57
CA ASP A 179 34.95 12.97 -19.22
C ASP A 179 36.37 13.45 -19.59
N LEU A 180 36.63 14.76 -19.47
CA LEU A 180 37.94 15.35 -19.71
C LEU A 180 38.96 14.91 -18.64
N PRO A 181 40.25 14.81 -18.99
CA PRO A 181 41.33 14.69 -18.02
C PRO A 181 41.25 15.80 -16.96
N SER A 182 41.65 15.51 -15.72
CA SER A 182 41.57 16.45 -14.59
C SER A 182 42.18 17.82 -14.89
N GLU A 183 43.30 17.85 -15.62
CA GLU A 183 44.02 19.04 -16.06
C GLU A 183 43.19 19.95 -16.99
N LEU A 184 42.26 19.38 -17.76
CA LEU A 184 41.45 20.11 -18.73
C LEU A 184 40.03 20.39 -18.22
N LYS A 185 39.61 19.79 -17.10
CA LYS A 185 38.27 20.01 -16.53
C LYS A 185 38.02 21.47 -16.18
N GLU A 186 39.02 22.16 -15.65
CA GLU A 186 38.90 23.59 -15.34
C GLU A 186 38.70 24.43 -16.61
N THR A 187 39.54 24.22 -17.63
CA THR A 187 39.42 24.89 -18.92
C THR A 187 38.07 24.61 -19.58
N GLY A 188 37.61 23.36 -19.59
CA GLY A 188 36.31 22.98 -20.13
C GLY A 188 35.15 23.68 -19.41
N ARG A 189 35.24 23.82 -18.08
CA ARG A 189 34.25 24.59 -17.30
C ARG A 189 34.24 26.07 -17.66
N LEU A 190 35.42 26.68 -17.82
CA LEU A 190 35.55 28.09 -18.21
C LEU A 190 34.97 28.33 -19.62
N VAL A 191 35.26 27.44 -20.57
CA VAL A 191 34.71 27.50 -21.93
C VAL A 191 33.17 27.44 -21.89
N SER A 192 32.58 26.49 -21.14
CA SER A 192 31.12 26.42 -21.02
C SER A 192 30.50 27.68 -20.39
N LYS A 193 31.18 28.31 -19.42
CA LYS A 193 30.73 29.59 -18.85
C LYS A 193 30.78 30.71 -19.88
N LEU A 194 31.86 30.81 -20.65
CA LEU A 194 32.04 31.79 -21.72
C LEU A 194 31.00 31.63 -22.83
N GLU A 195 30.71 30.40 -23.25
CA GLU A 195 29.69 30.11 -24.28
C GLU A 195 28.30 30.58 -23.84
N VAL A 196 27.93 30.32 -22.57
CA VAL A 196 26.64 30.77 -22.03
C VAL A 196 26.59 32.29 -21.92
N ALA A 197 27.63 32.93 -21.40
CA ALA A 197 27.71 34.39 -21.32
C ALA A 197 27.60 35.05 -22.71
N THR A 198 28.30 34.49 -23.70
CA THR A 198 28.26 34.96 -25.10
C THR A 198 26.84 34.82 -25.68
N PHE A 199 26.18 33.69 -25.43
CA PHE A 199 24.81 33.46 -25.87
C PHE A 199 23.82 34.45 -25.23
N GLU A 200 23.95 34.71 -23.93
CA GLU A 200 23.08 35.66 -23.23
C GLU A 200 23.25 37.10 -23.75
N ILE A 201 24.47 37.52 -24.09
CA ILE A 201 24.74 38.83 -24.68
C ILE A 201 24.12 38.92 -26.09
N ASN A 202 24.36 37.92 -26.94
CA ASN A 202 23.81 37.88 -28.29
C ASN A 202 22.27 37.88 -28.28
N LYS A 203 21.64 37.27 -27.28
CA LYS A 203 20.18 37.30 -27.10
C LYS A 203 19.65 38.66 -26.64
N ARG A 204 20.47 39.50 -26.01
CA ARG A 204 20.07 40.87 -25.58
C ARG A 204 20.24 41.90 -26.69
N ILE A 205 21.17 41.66 -27.62
CA ILE A 205 21.46 42.56 -28.74
C ILE A 205 20.43 42.40 -29.87
N ASN A 206 19.94 41.18 -30.08
CA ASN A 206 18.87 40.87 -31.04
C ASN A 206 17.48 40.96 -30.40
#